data_AF-A0A8T4LKC6-F1
#
_entry.id   AF-A0A8T4LKC6-F1
#
_cell.length_a   1.000
_cell.length_b   1.000
_cell.length_c   1.000
_cell.angle_alpha   90.00
_cell.angle_beta   90.00
_cell.angle_gamma   90.00
#
_symmetry.space_group_name_H-M   'P 1'
#
loop_
_entity.id
_entity.type
_entity.pdbx_description
1 polymer ?
#
loop_
_entity_poly.entity_id
_entity_poly.type
_entity_poly.pdbx_seq_one_letter_code
_entity_poly.pdbx_strand_id
1 'polypeptide(L)'
;MAIETICSGAATALIYSSIIPAVAISAVTTAMIIVFAYMYGNTTNNPKVLLWAKTEIMQVFISISTVAILIGLINSFCNINVDSVLSLFSLPGAGAVPGGVTTLYDGAEKYLVEAGKWIHTLMAAARYHLGGFNILEGYGRYLCEGPEGTGLQIIFCIFGSSIGLGGGAGVSMTPDSGYAYMAPALSVSFNALIISYFSSLNYLFILKFVYGGFIFFFLPLGVFLRSMPFLRTFGSLLISLTICFLVVYPLILSIFYIDFLSLRVLAPDLGPSGVLYYSTADISNVVDVWDAFDTDGLYSDVFDSGGDKSLEIIKLSGNAFLVGVFIPSLAMLATLAAVSYVNRFLGEEIDLSRIVQVI
;
A
#
# COMPACT_ATOMS: atom_id res chain seq x y z
N MET A 1 3.74 7.89 13.17
CA MET A 1 3.53 6.83 14.19
C MET A 1 4.31 5.62 13.71
N ALA A 2 5.51 5.39 14.25
CA ALA A 2 6.32 4.23 13.89
C ALA A 2 5.76 3.02 14.64
N ILE A 3 4.84 2.29 14.00
CA ILE A 3 4.38 1.01 14.53
C ILE A 3 5.51 0.02 14.24
N GLU A 4 6.19 -0.42 15.28
CA GLU A 4 7.27 -1.39 15.20
C GLU A 4 6.79 -2.68 14.54
N THR A 5 7.62 -3.28 13.68
CA THR A 5 7.34 -4.55 12.99
C THR A 5 7.10 -5.68 13.99
N ILE A 6 6.40 -6.75 13.61
CA ILE A 6 6.17 -7.95 14.47
C ILE A 6 7.48 -8.49 15.07
N CYS A 7 8.58 -8.40 14.32
CA CYS A 7 9.89 -8.91 14.74
C CYS A 7 10.67 -7.95 15.65
N SER A 8 10.08 -6.80 16.00
CA SER A 8 10.70 -5.87 16.94
C SER A 8 10.69 -6.43 18.38
N GLY A 9 11.60 -5.92 19.20
CA GLY A 9 11.67 -6.26 20.62
C GLY A 9 10.36 -5.96 21.37
N ALA A 10 9.63 -4.89 21.03
CA ALA A 10 8.38 -4.57 21.71
C ALA A 10 7.23 -5.50 21.28
N ALA A 11 7.12 -5.82 19.99
CA ALA A 11 6.08 -6.72 19.50
C ALA A 11 6.29 -8.15 20.02
N THR A 12 7.53 -8.63 20.03
CA THR A 12 7.86 -9.93 20.66
C THR A 12 7.56 -9.89 22.16
N ALA A 13 7.96 -8.84 22.88
CA ALA A 13 7.59 -8.67 24.28
C ALA A 13 6.08 -8.75 24.50
N LEU A 14 5.27 -8.08 23.66
CA LEU A 14 3.81 -8.10 23.74
C LEU A 14 3.21 -9.50 23.47
N ILE A 15 3.77 -10.25 22.52
CA ILE A 15 3.39 -11.64 22.26
C ILE A 15 3.62 -12.50 23.52
N TYR A 16 4.82 -12.40 24.10
CA TYR A 16 5.19 -13.21 25.27
C TYR A 16 4.50 -12.75 26.57
N SER A 17 4.29 -11.45 26.76
CA SER A 17 3.75 -10.90 28.00
C SER A 17 2.22 -10.89 28.06
N SER A 18 1.55 -10.80 26.92
CA SER A 18 0.10 -10.55 26.88
C SER A 18 -0.66 -11.63 26.13
N ILE A 19 -0.21 -11.99 24.91
CA ILE A 19 -0.96 -12.91 24.06
C ILE A 19 -0.84 -14.35 24.56
N ILE A 20 0.38 -14.84 24.84
CA ILE A 20 0.57 -16.22 25.34
C ILE A 20 -0.20 -16.44 26.65
N PRO A 21 -0.14 -15.54 27.65
CA PRO A 21 -0.96 -15.66 28.85
C PRO A 21 -2.46 -15.60 28.57
N ALA A 22 -2.94 -14.74 27.68
CA ALA A 22 -4.36 -14.67 27.33
C ALA A 22 -4.85 -15.97 26.68
N VAL A 23 -4.07 -16.55 25.77
CA VAL A 23 -4.37 -17.86 25.17
C VAL A 23 -4.32 -18.95 26.23
N ALA A 24 -3.31 -18.96 27.10
CA ALA A 24 -3.21 -19.94 28.18
C ALA A 24 -4.41 -19.87 29.14
N ILE A 25 -4.84 -18.66 29.55
CA ILE A 25 -6.02 -18.46 30.39
C ILE A 25 -7.28 -18.95 29.67
N SER A 26 -7.44 -18.64 28.39
CA SER A 26 -8.58 -19.12 27.60
C SER A 26 -8.62 -20.64 27.52
N ALA A 27 -7.48 -21.28 27.20
CA ALA A 27 -7.35 -22.74 27.12
C ALA A 27 -7.60 -23.43 28.46
N VAL A 28 -7.06 -22.89 29.57
CA VAL A 28 -7.30 -23.42 30.93
C VAL A 28 -8.77 -23.29 31.32
N THR A 29 -9.38 -22.14 31.03
CA THR A 29 -10.80 -21.91 31.32
C THR A 29 -11.68 -22.91 30.56
N THR A 30 -11.40 -23.12 29.28
CA THR A 30 -12.08 -24.13 28.47
C THR A 30 -11.85 -25.55 29.01
N ALA A 31 -10.60 -25.90 29.36
CA ALA A 31 -10.28 -27.21 29.92
C ALA A 31 -11.04 -27.48 31.22
N MET A 32 -11.16 -26.48 32.09
CA MET A 32 -11.94 -26.57 33.34
C MET A 32 -13.42 -26.84 33.06
N ILE A 33 -14.03 -26.14 32.09
CA ILE A 33 -15.43 -26.39 31.68
C ILE A 33 -15.62 -27.82 31.20
N ILE A 34 -14.70 -28.34 30.39
CA ILE A 34 -14.75 -29.72 29.88
C ILE A 34 -14.62 -30.74 31.02
N VAL A 35 -13.71 -30.51 31.97
CA VAL A 35 -13.54 -31.38 33.15
C VAL A 35 -14.81 -31.40 34.01
N PHE A 36 -15.43 -30.24 34.27
CA PHE A 36 -16.70 -30.18 35.01
C PHE A 36 -17.83 -30.91 34.28
N ALA A 37 -17.93 -30.74 32.96
CA ALA A 37 -18.93 -31.46 32.17
C ALA A 37 -18.67 -32.98 32.17
N TYR A 38 -17.42 -33.42 32.12
CA TYR A 38 -17.07 -34.84 32.24
C TYR A 38 -17.49 -35.41 33.61
N MET A 39 -17.17 -34.73 34.70
CA MET A 39 -17.59 -35.14 36.06
C MET A 39 -19.11 -35.17 36.21
N TYR A 40 -19.80 -34.19 35.63
CA TYR A 40 -21.26 -34.14 35.61
C TYR A 40 -21.87 -35.29 34.78
N GLY A 41 -21.33 -35.54 33.58
CA GLY A 41 -21.75 -36.64 32.72
C GLY A 41 -21.55 -38.01 33.37
N ASN A 42 -20.44 -38.17 34.11
CA ASN A 42 -20.17 -39.38 34.87
C ASN A 42 -21.14 -39.54 36.06
N THR A 43 -21.36 -38.48 36.85
CA THR A 43 -22.27 -38.52 38.02
C THR A 43 -23.73 -38.80 37.61
N THR A 44 -24.17 -38.25 36.49
CA THR A 44 -25.54 -38.45 35.97
C THR A 44 -25.69 -39.68 35.08
N ASN A 45 -24.60 -40.41 34.81
CA ASN A 45 -24.55 -41.50 33.82
C ASN A 45 -25.14 -41.10 32.46
N ASN A 46 -24.97 -39.84 32.03
CA ASN A 46 -25.48 -39.37 30.76
C ASN A 46 -24.45 -39.60 29.64
N PRO A 47 -24.65 -40.59 28.74
CA PRO A 47 -23.65 -40.93 27.73
C PRO A 47 -23.43 -39.79 26.72
N LYS A 48 -24.40 -38.90 26.54
CA LYS A 48 -24.28 -37.77 25.59
C LYS A 48 -23.26 -36.74 26.08
N VAL A 49 -23.29 -36.39 27.36
CA VAL A 49 -22.35 -35.41 27.95
C VAL A 49 -20.94 -35.99 27.99
N LEU A 50 -20.81 -37.29 28.29
CA LEU A 50 -19.52 -37.96 28.32
C LEU A 50 -18.88 -38.07 26.93
N LEU A 51 -19.69 -38.35 25.89
CA LEU A 51 -19.21 -38.35 24.50
C LEU A 51 -18.82 -36.94 24.03
N TRP A 52 -19.60 -35.93 24.41
CA TRP A 52 -19.25 -34.52 24.16
C TRP A 52 -17.92 -34.12 24.80
N ALA A 53 -17.72 -34.42 26.10
CA ALA A 53 -16.47 -34.06 26.78
C ALA A 53 -15.22 -34.73 26.14
N LYS A 54 -15.36 -35.97 25.65
CA LYS A 54 -14.30 -36.69 24.94
C LYS A 54 -13.96 -36.08 23.57
N THR A 55 -14.91 -35.50 22.86
CA THR A 55 -14.62 -34.82 21.58
C THR A 55 -14.03 -33.44 21.82
N GLU A 56 -14.50 -32.72 22.84
CA GLU A 56 -13.99 -31.38 23.19
C GLU A 56 -12.52 -31.39 23.63
N ILE A 57 -12.09 -32.39 24.42
CA ILE A 57 -10.69 -32.45 24.86
C ILE A 57 -9.71 -32.55 23.68
N MET A 58 -10.08 -33.29 22.63
CA MET A 58 -9.28 -33.40 21.41
C MET A 58 -9.21 -32.06 20.67
N GLN A 59 -10.30 -31.28 20.69
CA GLN A 59 -10.37 -29.98 20.03
C GLN A 59 -9.55 -28.90 20.75
N VAL A 60 -9.54 -28.91 22.08
CA VAL A 60 -8.65 -28.03 22.86
C VAL A 60 -7.19 -28.33 22.53
N PHE A 61 -6.82 -29.61 22.48
CA PHE A 61 -5.47 -30.03 22.13
C PHE A 61 -5.06 -29.55 20.72
N ILE A 62 -5.94 -29.73 19.72
CA ILE A 62 -5.70 -29.22 18.36
C ILE A 62 -5.52 -27.70 18.37
N SER A 63 -6.34 -26.97 19.13
CA SER A 63 -6.28 -25.49 19.19
C SER A 63 -4.97 -25.00 19.80
N ILE A 64 -4.51 -25.62 20.89
CA ILE A 64 -3.21 -25.31 21.52
C ILE A 64 -2.07 -25.62 20.55
N SER A 65 -2.12 -26.76 19.88
CA SER A 65 -1.12 -27.15 18.87
C SER A 65 -1.05 -26.15 17.72
N THR A 66 -2.19 -25.69 17.20
CA THR A 66 -2.25 -24.69 16.14
C THR A 66 -1.63 -23.36 16.57
N VAL A 67 -1.89 -22.90 17.80
CA VAL A 67 -1.26 -21.66 18.31
C VAL A 67 0.26 -21.83 18.47
N ALA A 68 0.72 -22.98 18.95
CA ALA A 68 2.15 -23.27 19.06
C ALA A 68 2.84 -23.27 17.69
N ILE A 69 2.20 -23.87 16.67
CA ILE A 69 2.69 -23.85 15.29
C ILE A 69 2.74 -22.42 14.76
N LEU A 70 1.71 -21.61 15.00
CA LEU A 70 1.69 -20.21 14.56
C LEU A 70 2.83 -19.39 15.18
N ILE A 71 3.08 -19.52 16.48
CA ILE A 71 4.20 -18.83 17.15
C ILE A 71 5.54 -19.31 16.56
N GLY A 72 5.68 -20.61 16.30
CA GLY A 72 6.85 -21.17 15.63
C GLY A 72 7.06 -20.58 14.24
N LEU A 73 5.99 -20.43 13.44
CA LEU A 73 6.05 -19.83 12.10
C LEU A 73 6.42 -18.35 12.15
N ILE A 74 5.83 -17.57 13.06
CA ILE A 74 6.17 -16.14 13.22
C ILE A 74 7.64 -15.99 13.59
N ASN A 75 8.13 -16.76 14.56
CA ASN A 75 9.54 -16.74 14.96
C ASN A 75 10.47 -17.18 13.82
N SER A 76 10.07 -18.17 13.03
CA SER A 76 10.81 -18.59 11.84
C SER A 76 10.91 -17.45 10.82
N PHE A 77 9.80 -16.77 10.54
CA PHE A 77 9.74 -15.67 9.57
C PHE A 77 10.50 -14.41 10.03
N CYS A 78 10.59 -14.20 11.34
CA CYS A 78 11.45 -13.16 11.90
C CYS A 78 12.95 -13.47 11.78
N ASN A 79 13.33 -14.74 11.67
CA ASN A 79 14.73 -15.13 11.49
C ASN A 79 15.14 -15.22 10.02
N ILE A 80 14.17 -15.26 9.08
CA ILE A 80 14.45 -15.26 7.64
C ILE A 80 14.77 -13.82 7.20
N ASN A 81 16.01 -13.60 6.77
CA ASN A 81 16.44 -12.36 6.14
C ASN A 81 16.15 -12.40 4.64
N VAL A 82 15.45 -11.39 4.12
CA VAL A 82 15.14 -11.24 2.69
C VAL A 82 16.43 -11.07 1.87
N ASP A 83 17.48 -10.45 2.41
CA ASP A 83 18.76 -10.30 1.71
C ASP A 83 19.41 -11.66 1.38
N SER A 84 19.28 -12.63 2.30
CA SER A 84 19.79 -13.98 2.09
C SER A 84 19.06 -14.66 0.94
N VAL A 85 17.73 -14.47 0.85
CA VAL A 85 16.92 -14.98 -0.26
C VAL A 85 17.32 -14.32 -1.57
N LEU A 86 17.54 -13.00 -1.57
CA LEU A 86 17.95 -12.24 -2.75
C LEU A 86 19.33 -12.70 -3.26
N SER A 87 20.27 -12.96 -2.35
CA SER A 87 21.61 -13.48 -2.69
C SER A 87 21.57 -14.88 -3.30
N LEU A 88 20.59 -15.72 -2.90
CA LEU A 88 20.41 -17.06 -3.45
C LEU A 88 20.00 -17.04 -4.93
N PHE A 89 19.22 -16.04 -5.34
CA PHE A 89 18.76 -15.90 -6.73
C PHE A 89 19.70 -15.08 -7.62
N SER A 90 20.82 -14.57 -7.08
CA SER A 90 21.79 -13.75 -7.83
C SER A 90 21.16 -12.57 -8.59
N LEU A 91 20.08 -12.00 -8.02
CA LEU A 91 19.37 -10.90 -8.67
C LEU A 91 20.20 -9.61 -8.60
N PRO A 92 20.24 -8.82 -9.69
CA PRO A 92 20.92 -7.52 -9.67
C PRO A 92 20.29 -6.62 -8.60
N GLY A 93 21.12 -6.09 -7.70
CA GLY A 93 20.68 -5.35 -6.51
C GLY A 93 20.81 -6.12 -5.19
N ALA A 94 21.24 -7.39 -5.21
CA ALA A 94 21.63 -8.12 -4.00
C ALA A 94 22.75 -7.37 -3.25
N GLY A 95 22.44 -6.85 -2.06
CA GLY A 95 23.36 -6.06 -1.23
C GLY A 95 23.21 -4.54 -1.32
N ALA A 96 22.34 -4.05 -2.21
CA ALA A 96 22.05 -2.62 -2.33
C ALA A 96 20.84 -2.16 -1.49
N VAL A 97 20.20 -3.04 -0.72
CA VAL A 97 19.06 -2.70 0.14
C VAL A 97 19.55 -1.74 1.24
N PRO A 98 19.20 -0.44 1.18
CA PRO A 98 19.68 0.52 2.17
C PRO A 98 18.91 0.29 3.47
N GLY A 99 19.60 -0.11 4.55
CA GLY A 99 18.99 -0.16 5.89
C GLY A 99 19.18 -1.43 6.72
N GLY A 100 20.05 -2.35 6.32
CA GLY A 100 20.40 -3.54 7.13
C GLY A 100 19.37 -4.66 7.06
N VAL A 101 19.56 -5.68 7.92
CA VAL A 101 18.83 -6.97 7.94
C VAL A 101 17.32 -6.76 7.90
N THR A 102 16.70 -7.06 6.76
CA THR A 102 15.26 -6.96 6.58
C THR A 102 14.62 -8.33 6.82
N THR A 103 13.88 -8.47 7.91
CA THR A 103 13.04 -9.67 8.12
C THR A 103 11.96 -9.75 7.05
N LEU A 104 11.36 -10.92 6.86
CA LEU A 104 10.28 -11.11 5.88
C LEU A 104 9.11 -10.12 6.09
N TYR A 105 8.76 -9.84 7.34
CA TYR A 105 7.72 -8.85 7.70
C TYR A 105 8.14 -7.41 7.35
N ASP A 106 9.41 -7.06 7.57
CA ASP A 106 9.96 -5.77 7.18
C ASP A 106 9.97 -5.61 5.65
N GLY A 107 10.25 -6.68 4.90
CA GLY A 107 10.16 -6.68 3.43
C GLY A 107 8.75 -6.37 2.92
N ALA A 108 7.72 -6.97 3.52
CA ALA A 108 6.33 -6.70 3.16
C ALA A 108 5.91 -5.24 3.42
N GLU A 109 6.36 -4.67 4.55
CA GLU A 109 6.13 -3.26 4.86
C GLU A 109 6.89 -2.33 3.91
N LYS A 110 8.19 -2.61 3.69
CA LYS A 110 9.04 -1.84 2.79
C LYS A 110 8.51 -1.83 1.37
N TYR A 111 7.93 -2.93 0.89
CA TYR A 111 7.24 -2.96 -0.40
C TYR A 111 6.16 -1.89 -0.49
N LEU A 112 5.21 -1.85 0.45
CA LEU A 112 4.10 -0.91 0.40
C LEU A 112 4.54 0.55 0.63
N VAL A 113 5.54 0.77 1.50
CA VAL A 113 6.10 2.10 1.75
C VAL A 113 6.84 2.62 0.53
N GLU A 114 7.74 1.81 -0.05
CA GLU A 114 8.54 2.21 -1.20
C GLU A 114 7.72 2.31 -2.49
N ALA A 115 6.69 1.47 -2.65
CA ALA A 115 5.68 1.63 -3.69
C ALA A 115 4.95 2.96 -3.54
N GLY A 116 4.46 3.28 -2.34
CA GLY A 116 3.78 4.55 -2.07
C GLY A 116 4.66 5.78 -2.36
N LYS A 117 5.93 5.78 -1.92
CA LYS A 117 6.89 6.86 -2.22
C LYS A 117 7.15 7.00 -3.72
N TRP A 118 7.32 5.87 -4.41
CA TRP A 118 7.57 5.86 -5.85
C TRP A 118 6.37 6.40 -6.63
N ILE A 119 5.16 5.95 -6.31
CA ILE A 119 3.91 6.44 -6.92
C ILE A 119 3.71 7.94 -6.63
N HIS A 120 3.98 8.40 -5.40
CA HIS A 120 3.90 9.81 -5.05
C HIS A 120 4.85 10.68 -5.87
N THR A 121 6.06 10.18 -6.11
CA THR A 121 7.06 10.85 -6.95
C THR A 121 6.59 10.97 -8.40
N LEU A 122 6.05 9.87 -8.96
CA LEU A 122 5.47 9.88 -10.30
C LEU A 122 4.25 10.81 -10.40
N MET A 123 3.44 10.88 -9.35
CA MET A 123 2.30 11.78 -9.28
C MET A 123 2.73 13.25 -9.31
N ALA A 124 3.81 13.60 -8.59
CA ALA A 124 4.39 14.95 -8.64
C ALA A 124 4.93 15.29 -10.03
N ALA A 125 5.63 14.35 -10.69
CA ALA A 125 6.12 14.51 -12.05
C ALA A 125 4.98 14.68 -13.06
N ALA A 126 3.96 13.81 -13.01
CA ALA A 126 2.79 13.91 -13.88
C ALA A 126 2.07 15.25 -13.71
N ARG A 127 1.93 15.74 -12.47
CA ARG A 127 1.33 17.07 -12.20
C ARG A 127 2.17 18.21 -12.77
N TYR A 128 3.49 18.13 -12.66
CA TYR A 128 4.40 19.13 -13.20
C TYR A 128 4.24 19.24 -14.73
N HIS A 129 4.30 18.10 -15.44
CA HIS A 129 4.13 18.08 -16.89
C HIS A 129 2.72 18.50 -17.32
N LEU A 130 1.68 18.08 -16.61
CA LEU A 130 0.30 18.51 -16.90
C LEU A 130 0.15 20.05 -16.78
N GLY A 131 0.77 20.66 -15.78
CA GLY A 131 0.81 22.12 -15.63
C GLY A 131 1.52 22.81 -16.79
N GLY A 132 2.67 22.27 -17.21
CA GLY A 132 3.41 22.78 -18.36
C GLY A 132 2.60 22.72 -19.66
N PHE A 133 1.99 21.57 -19.97
CA PHE A 133 1.17 21.41 -21.17
C PHE A 133 -0.07 22.30 -21.17
N ASN A 134 -0.71 22.54 -20.03
CA ASN A 134 -1.84 23.47 -19.96
C ASN A 134 -1.44 24.92 -20.27
N ILE A 135 -0.22 25.34 -19.89
CA ILE A 135 0.29 26.69 -20.20
C ILE A 135 0.62 26.80 -21.71
N LEU A 136 1.18 25.74 -22.30
CA LEU A 136 1.52 25.69 -23.73
C LEU A 136 0.28 25.58 -24.64
N GLU A 137 -0.74 24.84 -24.20
CA GLU A 137 -2.00 24.67 -24.94
C GLU A 137 -2.70 26.01 -25.14
N GLY A 138 -2.71 26.85 -24.11
CA GLY A 138 -3.25 28.19 -24.24
C GLY A 138 -2.91 29.10 -23.08
N TYR A 139 -2.54 30.33 -23.40
CA TYR A 139 -2.44 31.41 -22.44
C TYR A 139 -3.19 32.64 -22.95
N GLY A 140 -3.83 33.34 -22.02
CA GLY A 140 -4.41 34.65 -22.29
C GLY A 140 -3.32 35.71 -22.18
N ARG A 141 -3.01 36.41 -23.27
CA ARG A 141 -2.15 37.59 -23.22
C ARG A 141 -3.03 38.84 -23.25
N TYR A 142 -2.81 39.72 -22.28
CA TYR A 142 -3.35 41.07 -22.33
C TYR A 142 -2.38 41.93 -23.13
N LEU A 143 -2.78 42.31 -24.35
CA LEU A 143 -2.03 43.24 -25.17
C LEU A 143 -2.33 44.66 -24.68
N CYS A 144 -1.57 45.14 -23.71
CA CYS A 144 -1.61 46.55 -23.30
C CYS A 144 -0.67 47.36 -24.21
N GLU A 145 -0.94 47.35 -25.51
CA GLU A 145 -0.10 48.01 -26.50
C GLU A 145 -0.52 49.48 -26.62
N GLY A 146 0.16 50.34 -25.88
CA GLY A 146 -0.01 51.79 -25.91
C GLY A 146 1.34 52.48 -26.11
N PRO A 147 1.38 53.65 -26.78
CA PRO A 147 2.60 54.44 -26.91
C PRO A 147 3.15 54.73 -25.51
N GLU A 148 4.41 54.35 -25.31
CA GLU A 148 5.13 54.25 -24.06
C GLU A 148 4.89 55.43 -23.09
N GLY A 149 4.52 55.14 -21.84
CA GLY A 149 4.91 56.02 -20.73
C GLY A 149 3.83 56.59 -19.80
N THR A 150 2.57 56.14 -19.84
CA THR A 150 1.61 56.58 -18.81
C THR A 150 1.15 55.41 -17.94
N GLY A 151 1.55 55.40 -16.66
CA GLY A 151 1.20 54.35 -15.68
C GLY A 151 -0.31 54.12 -15.48
N LEU A 152 -1.15 55.00 -16.01
CA LEU A 152 -2.60 54.84 -16.09
C LEU A 152 -3.03 53.70 -17.04
N GLN A 153 -2.28 53.41 -18.11
CA GLN A 153 -2.65 52.34 -19.07
C GLN A 153 -2.63 50.94 -18.45
N ILE A 154 -1.70 50.66 -17.51
CA ILE A 154 -1.65 49.36 -16.81
C ILE A 154 -2.93 49.16 -15.98
N ILE A 155 -3.41 50.22 -15.32
CA ILE A 155 -4.63 50.18 -14.51
C ILE A 155 -5.84 49.93 -15.41
N PHE A 156 -5.96 50.64 -16.54
CA PHE A 156 -7.08 50.45 -17.47
C PHE A 156 -7.08 49.08 -18.18
N CYS A 157 -5.91 48.47 -18.37
CA CYS A 157 -5.79 47.13 -18.95
C CYS A 157 -6.34 46.04 -18.02
N ILE A 158 -6.19 46.18 -16.70
CA ILE A 158 -6.73 45.24 -15.69
C ILE A 158 -8.26 45.29 -15.62
N PHE A 159 -8.86 46.49 -15.78
CA PHE A 159 -10.31 46.66 -15.63
C PHE A 159 -11.13 46.33 -16.89
N GLY A 160 -10.51 45.88 -17.98
CA GLY A 160 -11.21 45.44 -19.19
C GLY A 160 -12.10 46.53 -19.81
N SER A 161 -11.93 47.80 -19.43
CA SER A 161 -12.82 48.87 -19.88
C SER A 161 -12.42 49.26 -21.29
N SER A 162 -13.21 48.81 -22.27
CA SER A 162 -13.12 49.13 -23.69
C SER A 162 -13.48 50.60 -24.02
N ILE A 163 -13.29 51.53 -23.08
CA ILE A 163 -13.68 52.93 -23.27
C ILE A 163 -12.53 53.67 -23.97
N GLY A 164 -12.52 53.56 -25.30
CA GLY A 164 -11.81 54.47 -26.20
C GLY A 164 -10.75 53.82 -27.09
N LEU A 165 -11.16 53.38 -28.29
CA LEU A 165 -10.34 53.17 -29.51
C LEU A 165 -9.14 52.21 -29.49
N GLY A 166 -8.79 51.60 -28.36
CA GLY A 166 -7.72 50.60 -28.24
C GLY A 166 -8.01 49.62 -27.12
N GLY A 167 -9.17 48.95 -27.20
CA GLY A 167 -9.58 47.99 -26.19
C GLY A 167 -8.61 46.82 -26.12
N GLY A 168 -7.95 46.65 -24.97
CA GLY A 168 -7.16 45.48 -24.65
C GLY A 168 -8.05 44.25 -24.52
N ALA A 169 -8.50 43.71 -25.66
CA ALA A 169 -9.08 42.39 -25.71
C ALA A 169 -7.96 41.41 -25.32
N GLY A 170 -8.18 40.63 -24.26
CA GLY A 170 -7.33 39.48 -24.00
C GLY A 170 -7.38 38.57 -25.22
N VAL A 171 -6.24 38.39 -25.88
CA VAL A 171 -6.13 37.42 -26.97
C VAL A 171 -5.80 36.08 -26.33
N SER A 172 -6.66 35.10 -26.56
CA SER A 172 -6.36 33.70 -26.24
C SER A 172 -5.47 33.19 -27.37
N MET A 173 -4.20 32.95 -27.06
CA MET A 173 -3.26 32.34 -28.01
C MET A 173 -3.12 30.86 -27.67
N THR A 174 -3.25 30.00 -28.67
CA THR A 174 -3.00 28.55 -28.57
C THR A 174 -1.88 28.19 -29.54
N PRO A 175 -0.64 28.68 -29.32
CA PRO A 175 0.45 28.57 -30.28
C PRO A 175 0.74 27.10 -30.63
N ASP A 176 0.63 26.21 -29.64
CA ASP A 176 0.93 24.79 -29.79
C ASP A 176 -0.28 23.88 -29.52
N SER A 177 -1.38 24.15 -30.22
CA SER A 177 -2.62 23.34 -30.15
C SER A 177 -2.40 21.82 -30.35
N GLY A 178 -1.27 21.39 -30.93
CA GLY A 178 -0.89 19.98 -31.05
C GLY A 178 -0.65 19.27 -29.71
N TYR A 179 -0.28 19.99 -28.65
CA TYR A 179 -0.08 19.40 -27.32
C TYR A 179 -1.38 19.15 -26.55
N ALA A 180 -2.51 19.66 -27.05
CA ALA A 180 -3.82 19.42 -26.46
C ALA A 180 -4.17 17.92 -26.36
N TYR A 181 -3.50 17.03 -27.11
CA TYR A 181 -3.67 15.58 -26.99
C TYR A 181 -2.88 14.95 -25.83
N MET A 182 -1.80 15.60 -25.36
CA MET A 182 -1.00 15.09 -24.24
C MET A 182 -1.60 15.43 -22.88
N ALA A 183 -2.25 16.59 -22.74
CA ALA A 183 -2.96 16.99 -21.54
C ALA A 183 -4.00 15.95 -21.05
N PRO A 184 -4.91 15.41 -21.88
CA PRO A 184 -5.86 14.38 -21.45
C PRO A 184 -5.17 13.05 -21.12
N ALA A 185 -4.13 12.66 -21.85
CA ALA A 185 -3.38 11.43 -21.55
C ALA A 185 -2.68 11.52 -20.18
N LEU A 186 -2.04 12.66 -19.90
CA LEU A 186 -1.43 12.93 -18.60
C LEU A 186 -2.47 13.07 -17.49
N SER A 187 -3.64 13.65 -17.76
CA SER A 187 -4.75 13.71 -16.82
C SER A 187 -5.25 12.32 -16.43
N VAL A 188 -5.41 11.40 -17.40
CA VAL A 188 -5.74 9.99 -17.13
C VAL A 188 -4.63 9.34 -16.31
N SER A 189 -3.36 9.54 -16.66
CA SER A 189 -2.22 8.99 -15.92
C SER A 189 -2.19 9.48 -14.46
N PHE A 190 -2.46 10.77 -14.23
CA PHE A 190 -2.48 11.39 -12.92
C PHE A 190 -3.62 10.84 -12.06
N ASN A 191 -4.82 10.68 -12.62
CA ASN A 191 -5.94 10.05 -11.92
C ASN A 191 -5.64 8.59 -11.56
N ALA A 192 -5.00 7.82 -12.45
CA ALA A 192 -4.57 6.45 -12.16
C ALA A 192 -3.52 6.40 -11.03
N LEU A 193 -2.57 7.34 -11.01
CA LEU A 193 -1.56 7.46 -9.95
C LEU A 193 -2.20 7.80 -8.59
N ILE A 194 -3.20 8.68 -8.55
CA ILE A 194 -3.95 9.00 -7.33
C ILE A 194 -4.61 7.74 -6.75
N ILE A 195 -5.33 6.98 -7.59
CA ILE A 195 -5.98 5.73 -7.17
C ILE A 195 -4.94 4.75 -6.63
N SER A 196 -3.82 4.62 -7.34
CA SER A 196 -2.72 3.70 -6.96
C SER A 196 -2.08 4.08 -5.63
N TYR A 197 -1.89 5.38 -5.40
CA TYR A 197 -1.33 5.89 -4.16
C TYR A 197 -2.25 5.62 -2.97
N PHE A 198 -3.54 5.95 -3.09
CA PHE A 198 -4.51 5.70 -2.02
C PHE A 198 -4.71 4.20 -1.74
N SER A 199 -4.72 3.37 -2.77
CA SER A 199 -4.76 1.92 -2.62
C SER A 199 -3.54 1.40 -1.86
N SER A 200 -2.32 1.84 -2.23
CA SER A 200 -1.09 1.45 -1.52
C SER A 200 -1.11 1.86 -0.04
N LEU A 201 -1.61 3.05 0.28
CA LEU A 201 -1.78 3.49 1.67
C LEU A 201 -2.83 2.66 2.43
N ASN A 202 -3.93 2.29 1.77
CA ASN A 202 -4.95 1.44 2.37
C ASN A 202 -4.40 0.04 2.68
N TYR A 203 -3.66 -0.57 1.75
CA TYR A 203 -3.00 -1.86 2.00
C TYR A 203 -1.96 -1.78 3.12
N LEU A 204 -1.24 -0.65 3.24
CA LEU A 204 -0.33 -0.44 4.35
C LEU A 204 -1.09 -0.38 5.68
N PHE A 205 -2.22 0.33 5.72
CA PHE A 205 -3.08 0.37 6.90
C PHE A 205 -3.62 -1.02 7.26
N ILE A 206 -4.07 -1.81 6.27
CA ILE A 206 -4.52 -3.19 6.46
C ILE A 206 -3.37 -4.04 7.02
N LEU A 207 -2.16 -3.96 6.46
CA LEU A 207 -1.00 -4.71 6.94
C LEU A 207 -0.68 -4.37 8.40
N LYS A 208 -0.68 -3.09 8.76
CA LYS A 208 -0.48 -2.64 10.15
C LYS A 208 -1.58 -3.12 11.08
N PHE A 209 -2.83 -3.12 10.62
CA PHE A 209 -3.96 -3.66 11.37
C PHE A 209 -3.86 -5.18 11.56
N VAL A 210 -3.38 -5.92 10.56
CA VAL A 210 -3.12 -7.36 10.67
C VAL A 210 -2.06 -7.63 11.74
N TYR A 211 -0.97 -6.86 11.76
CA TYR A 211 0.14 -7.08 12.69
C TYR A 211 -0.23 -6.81 14.15
N GLY A 212 -0.98 -5.75 14.43
CA GLY A 212 -1.40 -5.43 15.79
C GLY A 212 -2.73 -6.05 16.19
N GLY A 213 -3.74 -5.91 15.33
CA GLY A 213 -5.14 -6.23 15.62
C GLY A 213 -5.45 -7.73 15.60
N PHE A 214 -4.96 -8.48 14.60
CA PHE A 214 -5.35 -9.88 14.46
C PHE A 214 -4.76 -10.75 15.57
N ILE A 215 -3.48 -10.55 15.90
CA ILE A 215 -2.84 -11.32 16.96
C ILE A 215 -3.49 -11.02 18.32
N PHE A 216 -3.79 -9.74 18.60
CA PHE A 216 -4.33 -9.34 19.90
C PHE A 216 -5.80 -9.70 20.07
N PHE A 217 -6.64 -9.47 19.06
CA PHE A 217 -8.09 -9.65 19.18
C PHE A 217 -8.59 -10.98 18.62
N PHE A 218 -8.17 -11.35 17.41
CA PHE A 218 -8.75 -12.49 16.69
C PHE A 218 -8.25 -13.83 17.24
N LEU A 219 -6.99 -13.92 17.66
CA LEU A 219 -6.42 -15.18 18.14
C LEU A 219 -7.03 -15.63 19.47
N PRO A 220 -7.07 -14.83 20.56
CA PRO A 220 -7.69 -15.25 21.81
C PRO A 220 -9.20 -15.45 21.66
N LEU A 221 -9.88 -14.58 20.89
CA LEU A 221 -11.30 -14.72 20.60
C LEU A 221 -11.58 -16.00 19.80
N GLY A 222 -10.78 -16.33 18.81
CA GLY A 222 -10.92 -17.54 18.01
C GLY A 222 -10.78 -18.82 18.84
N VAL A 223 -9.78 -18.86 19.74
CA VAL A 223 -9.59 -19.98 20.69
C VAL A 223 -10.78 -20.10 21.64
N PHE A 224 -11.25 -18.98 22.18
CA PHE A 224 -12.41 -18.95 23.07
C PHE A 224 -13.69 -19.39 22.36
N LEU A 225 -14.01 -18.84 21.18
CA LEU A 225 -15.21 -19.19 20.42
C LEU A 225 -15.19 -20.62 19.91
N ARG A 226 -14.00 -21.18 19.65
CA ARG A 226 -13.86 -22.60 19.29
C ARG A 226 -14.32 -23.54 20.41
N SER A 227 -14.29 -23.09 21.67
CA SER A 227 -14.78 -23.87 22.82
C SER A 227 -16.30 -23.90 22.97
N MET A 228 -17.02 -23.06 22.23
CA MET A 228 -18.48 -23.04 22.26
C MET A 228 -19.04 -23.94 21.13
N PRO A 229 -19.90 -24.92 21.44
CA PRO A 229 -20.40 -25.88 20.45
C PRO A 229 -21.07 -25.21 19.22
N PHE A 230 -21.79 -24.11 19.44
CA PHE A 230 -22.52 -23.40 18.38
C PHE A 230 -21.65 -22.43 17.56
N LEU A 231 -20.53 -21.96 18.11
CA LEU A 231 -19.64 -20.97 17.48
C LEU A 231 -18.30 -21.56 17.05
N ARG A 232 -18.14 -22.89 17.16
CA ARG A 232 -16.90 -23.58 16.84
C ARG A 232 -16.36 -23.24 15.45
N THR A 233 -17.27 -23.28 14.49
CA THR A 233 -17.02 -22.98 13.08
C THR A 233 -16.62 -21.55 12.83
N PHE A 234 -17.16 -20.62 13.63
CA PHE A 234 -16.73 -19.24 13.56
C PHE A 234 -15.36 -19.05 14.20
N GLY A 235 -15.07 -19.73 15.32
CA GLY A 235 -13.76 -19.71 15.98
C GLY A 235 -12.63 -20.25 15.10
N SER A 236 -12.86 -21.33 14.35
CA SER A 236 -11.89 -21.87 13.40
C SER A 236 -11.60 -20.94 12.23
N LEU A 237 -12.64 -20.26 11.72
CA LEU A 237 -12.50 -19.23 10.70
C LEU A 237 -11.61 -18.10 11.19
N LEU A 238 -11.82 -17.60 12.41
CA LEU A 238 -10.99 -16.52 12.99
C LEU A 238 -9.52 -16.96 13.14
N ILE A 239 -9.28 -18.20 13.58
CA ILE A 239 -7.93 -18.76 13.70
C ILE A 239 -7.28 -18.89 12.30
N SER A 240 -8.00 -19.44 11.32
CA SER A 240 -7.53 -19.59 9.94
C SER A 240 -7.19 -18.25 9.31
N LEU A 241 -8.08 -17.27 9.45
CA LEU A 241 -7.90 -15.89 8.99
C LEU A 241 -6.63 -15.29 9.60
N THR A 242 -6.46 -15.42 10.92
CA THR A 242 -5.27 -14.93 11.61
C THR A 242 -3.99 -15.57 11.07
N ILE A 243 -3.96 -16.89 10.89
CA ILE A 243 -2.79 -17.61 10.37
C ILE A 243 -2.45 -17.14 8.95
N CYS A 244 -3.43 -17.12 8.04
CA CYS A 244 -3.17 -16.76 6.65
C CYS A 244 -2.75 -15.30 6.48
N PHE A 245 -3.38 -14.36 7.19
CA PHE A 245 -2.98 -12.96 7.11
C PHE A 245 -1.64 -12.67 7.79
N LEU A 246 -1.24 -13.43 8.81
CA LEU A 246 0.07 -13.28 9.46
C LEU A 246 1.22 -14.00 8.76
N VAL A 247 0.92 -15.06 8.00
CA VAL A 247 1.93 -15.90 7.37
C VAL A 247 1.92 -15.69 5.86
N VAL A 248 0.81 -15.96 5.20
CA VAL A 248 0.71 -15.97 3.73
C VAL A 248 0.78 -14.56 3.15
N TYR A 249 0.08 -13.58 3.77
CA TYR A 249 0.05 -12.21 3.24
C TYR A 249 1.43 -11.52 3.21
N PRO A 250 2.18 -11.44 4.33
CA PRO A 250 3.51 -10.85 4.30
C PRO A 250 4.48 -11.66 3.45
N LEU A 251 4.34 -12.99 3.39
CA LEU A 251 5.17 -13.82 2.52
C LEU A 251 4.99 -13.43 1.05
N ILE A 252 3.75 -13.33 0.58
CA ILE A 252 3.49 -12.95 -0.82
C ILE A 252 3.98 -11.53 -1.11
N LEU A 253 3.72 -10.57 -0.22
CA LEU A 253 4.22 -9.19 -0.39
C LEU A 253 5.74 -9.11 -0.37
N SER A 254 6.41 -9.91 0.46
CA SER A 254 7.88 -9.95 0.50
C SER A 254 8.50 -10.55 -0.77
N ILE A 255 7.82 -11.51 -1.40
CA ILE A 255 8.25 -12.05 -2.70
C ILE A 255 8.11 -10.95 -3.77
N PHE A 256 6.99 -10.24 -3.79
CA PHE A 256 6.81 -9.12 -4.71
C PHE A 256 7.74 -7.94 -4.43
N TYR A 257 8.23 -7.78 -3.19
CA TYR A 257 9.28 -6.82 -2.88
C TYR A 257 10.58 -7.11 -3.64
N ILE A 258 10.96 -8.40 -3.67
CA ILE A 258 12.14 -8.86 -4.40
C ILE A 258 11.98 -8.56 -5.90
N ASP A 259 10.81 -8.85 -6.46
CA ASP A 259 10.52 -8.54 -7.87
C ASP A 259 10.48 -7.03 -8.13
N PHE A 260 9.91 -6.24 -7.22
CA PHE A 260 9.84 -4.78 -7.34
C PHE A 260 11.21 -4.12 -7.36
N LEU A 261 12.17 -4.63 -6.58
CA LEU A 261 13.56 -4.16 -6.64
C LEU A 261 14.15 -4.32 -8.03
N SER A 262 13.87 -5.44 -8.71
CA SER A 262 14.32 -5.66 -10.09
C SER A 262 13.68 -4.67 -11.09
N LEU A 263 12.41 -4.30 -10.87
CA LEU A 263 11.71 -3.29 -11.67
C LEU A 263 12.27 -1.89 -11.44
N ARG A 264 12.69 -1.55 -10.22
CA ARG A 264 13.34 -0.25 -9.93
C ARG A 264 14.67 -0.12 -10.66
N VAL A 265 15.46 -1.18 -10.77
CA VAL A 265 16.73 -1.17 -11.54
C VAL A 265 16.49 -0.86 -13.02
N LEU A 266 15.28 -1.13 -13.54
CA LEU A 266 14.90 -0.84 -14.93
C LEU A 266 14.29 0.55 -15.11
N ALA A 267 13.88 1.23 -14.03
CA ALA A 267 13.49 2.63 -14.09
C ALA A 267 14.76 3.48 -14.00
N PRO A 268 15.04 4.38 -14.94
CA PRO A 268 16.21 5.24 -14.87
C PRO A 268 16.16 5.98 -13.53
N ASP A 269 17.28 5.94 -12.79
CA ASP A 269 17.43 6.64 -11.52
C ASP A 269 17.00 8.10 -11.72
N LEU A 270 15.77 8.42 -11.32
CA LEU A 270 15.39 9.75 -10.90
C LEU A 270 16.36 10.04 -9.77
N GLY A 271 17.42 10.82 -10.06
CA GLY A 271 18.62 10.92 -9.23
C GLY A 271 18.34 11.14 -7.73
N PRO A 272 19.36 11.06 -6.86
CA PRO A 272 19.25 10.91 -5.40
C PRO A 272 18.31 11.88 -4.65
N SER A 273 17.87 12.95 -5.30
CA SER A 273 16.86 13.90 -4.83
C SER A 273 15.41 13.44 -5.04
N GLY A 274 15.12 12.35 -5.77
CA GLY A 274 13.77 11.84 -6.04
C GLY A 274 12.84 12.83 -6.76
N VAL A 275 13.42 13.92 -7.25
CA VAL A 275 12.76 14.99 -7.99
C VAL A 275 13.66 15.15 -9.21
N LEU A 276 13.08 15.16 -10.41
CA LEU A 276 13.65 15.98 -11.48
C LEU A 276 13.62 17.42 -10.94
N TYR A 277 14.56 17.77 -10.05
CA TYR A 277 14.82 19.16 -9.75
C TYR A 277 15.33 19.68 -11.08
N TYR A 278 14.47 20.37 -11.82
CA TYR A 278 14.85 21.71 -12.20
C TYR A 278 15.35 22.34 -10.90
N SER A 279 16.66 22.53 -10.81
CA SER A 279 17.28 23.05 -9.61
C SER A 279 16.46 24.26 -9.18
N THR A 280 16.19 24.44 -7.88
CA THR A 280 15.63 25.73 -7.45
C THR A 280 16.59 26.89 -7.81
N ALA A 281 17.87 26.59 -8.12
CA ALA A 281 18.79 27.53 -8.74
C ALA A 281 18.43 27.87 -10.21
N ASP A 282 17.87 26.93 -10.97
CA ASP A 282 17.33 27.20 -12.31
C ASP A 282 16.05 28.02 -12.20
N ILE A 283 15.15 27.69 -11.26
CA ILE A 283 13.94 28.47 -11.02
C ILE A 283 14.27 29.88 -10.49
N SER A 284 15.34 30.05 -9.68
CA SER A 284 15.75 31.37 -9.20
C SER A 284 16.49 32.20 -10.26
N ASN A 285 17.10 31.56 -11.26
CA ASN A 285 17.67 32.25 -12.42
C ASN A 285 16.62 32.57 -13.50
N VAL A 286 15.45 31.93 -13.45
CA VAL A 286 14.26 32.23 -14.27
C VAL A 286 13.39 33.35 -13.62
N VAL A 287 13.91 34.05 -12.60
CA VAL A 287 13.20 35.14 -11.89
C VAL A 287 13.15 36.46 -12.68
N ASP A 288 13.77 36.55 -13.86
CA ASP A 288 13.26 37.49 -14.86
C ASP A 288 12.00 36.89 -15.48
N VAL A 289 10.89 37.08 -14.74
CA VAL A 289 9.53 36.67 -15.08
C VAL A 289 9.14 37.13 -16.49
N TRP A 290 9.82 38.14 -17.04
CA TRP A 290 9.61 38.65 -18.39
C TRP A 290 10.36 37.87 -19.49
N ASP A 291 11.57 37.34 -19.22
CA ASP A 291 12.31 36.45 -20.15
C ASP A 291 11.78 35.01 -20.11
N ALA A 292 11.11 34.61 -19.01
CA ALA A 292 10.40 33.34 -18.93
C ALA A 292 9.20 33.23 -19.89
N PHE A 293 8.71 34.36 -20.43
CA PHE A 293 7.67 34.42 -21.47
C PHE A 293 8.23 34.56 -22.88
N ASP A 294 9.56 34.64 -23.05
CA ASP A 294 10.17 34.49 -24.37
C ASP A 294 10.14 32.99 -24.70
N THR A 295 9.14 32.63 -25.52
CA THR A 295 8.66 31.26 -25.75
C THR A 295 9.73 30.29 -26.23
N ASP A 296 10.84 30.79 -26.78
CA ASP A 296 11.91 29.97 -27.35
C ASP A 296 12.87 29.41 -26.28
N GLY A 297 13.10 30.13 -25.17
CA GLY A 297 14.06 29.74 -24.12
C GLY A 297 13.52 28.71 -23.13
N LEU A 298 12.36 29.00 -22.54
CA LEU A 298 11.70 28.09 -21.58
C LEU A 298 11.32 26.76 -22.24
N TYR A 299 10.95 26.80 -23.51
CA TYR A 299 10.56 25.62 -24.26
C TYR A 299 11.77 24.73 -24.61
N SER A 300 12.86 25.31 -25.12
CA SER A 300 14.02 24.50 -25.56
C SER A 300 14.76 23.83 -24.39
N ASP A 301 14.85 24.51 -23.24
CA ASP A 301 15.55 23.99 -22.06
C ASP A 301 14.70 22.97 -21.28
N VAL A 302 13.36 23.13 -21.23
CA VAL A 302 12.45 22.27 -20.44
C VAL A 302 11.90 21.09 -21.25
N PHE A 303 11.66 21.27 -22.55
CA PHE A 303 10.92 20.29 -23.37
C PHE A 303 11.68 19.77 -24.61
N ASP A 304 12.59 20.53 -25.21
CA ASP A 304 13.24 20.16 -26.48
C ASP A 304 14.58 19.41 -26.31
N SER A 305 15.27 19.58 -25.17
CA SER A 305 16.62 19.03 -24.97
C SER A 305 16.69 17.54 -24.56
N GLY A 306 15.56 16.85 -24.33
CA GLY A 306 15.57 15.44 -23.97
C GLY A 306 14.22 14.77 -24.21
N GLY A 307 14.12 14.02 -25.32
CA GLY A 307 12.89 13.52 -25.93
C GLY A 307 11.83 12.92 -24.99
N ASP A 308 10.56 13.06 -25.41
CA ASP A 308 9.32 12.42 -24.93
C ASP A 308 9.27 11.88 -23.48
N LYS A 309 9.81 12.63 -22.50
CA LYS A 309 9.71 12.28 -21.07
C LYS A 309 8.27 12.15 -20.59
N SER A 310 7.34 12.86 -21.25
CA SER A 310 5.90 12.74 -21.00
C SER A 310 5.36 11.35 -21.32
N LEU A 311 5.81 10.74 -22.42
CA LEU A 311 5.44 9.37 -22.80
C LEU A 311 6.00 8.35 -21.81
N GLU A 312 7.20 8.60 -21.29
CA GLU A 312 7.80 7.77 -20.26
C GLU A 312 6.99 7.83 -18.95
N ILE A 313 6.55 9.02 -18.52
CA ILE A 313 5.67 9.16 -17.34
C ILE A 313 4.36 8.39 -17.53
N ILE A 314 3.76 8.42 -18.72
CA ILE A 314 2.55 7.65 -19.02
C ILE A 314 2.83 6.14 -18.90
N LYS A 315 3.95 5.64 -19.44
CA LYS A 315 4.34 4.23 -19.29
C LYS A 315 4.58 3.84 -17.83
N LEU A 316 5.31 4.69 -17.09
CA LEU A 316 5.60 4.49 -15.67
C LEU A 316 4.32 4.54 -14.82
N SER A 317 3.31 5.33 -15.21
CA SER A 317 2.01 5.35 -14.54
C SER A 317 1.27 4.01 -14.64
N GLY A 318 1.41 3.28 -15.75
CA GLY A 318 0.89 1.92 -15.89
C GLY A 318 1.57 0.93 -14.94
N ASN A 319 2.90 1.01 -14.82
CA ASN A 319 3.66 0.19 -13.87
C ASN A 319 3.31 0.55 -12.42
N ALA A 320 3.13 1.84 -12.12
CA ALA A 320 2.68 2.33 -10.82
C ALA A 320 1.31 1.77 -10.43
N PHE A 321 0.38 1.66 -11.38
CA PHE A 321 -0.91 1.01 -11.17
C PHE A 321 -0.78 -0.48 -10.86
N LEU A 322 0.09 -1.18 -11.59
CA LEU A 322 0.35 -2.60 -11.35
C LEU A 322 0.92 -2.83 -9.95
N VAL A 323 1.91 -2.02 -9.53
CA VAL A 323 2.58 -2.14 -8.23
C VAL A 323 1.67 -1.69 -7.08
N GLY A 324 0.95 -0.58 -7.23
CA GLY A 324 0.14 0.01 -6.15
C GLY A 324 -1.24 -0.62 -5.96
N VAL A 325 -1.84 -1.16 -7.03
CA VAL A 325 -3.21 -1.70 -7.00
C VAL A 325 -3.21 -3.21 -7.27
N PHE A 326 -2.68 -3.63 -8.41
CA PHE A 326 -2.89 -4.98 -8.91
C PHE A 326 -2.18 -6.04 -8.04
N ILE A 327 -0.89 -5.86 -7.77
CA ILE A 327 -0.09 -6.81 -6.99
C ILE A 327 -0.64 -6.98 -5.56
N PRO A 328 -0.87 -5.92 -4.77
CA PRO A 328 -1.45 -6.05 -3.44
C PRO A 328 -2.84 -6.70 -3.44
N SER A 329 -3.66 -6.40 -4.46
CA SER A 329 -4.98 -7.04 -4.64
C SER A 329 -4.84 -8.54 -4.87
N LEU A 330 -3.90 -8.95 -5.73
CA LEU A 330 -3.61 -10.35 -5.99
C LEU A 330 -3.10 -11.05 -4.72
N ALA A 331 -2.22 -10.41 -3.96
CA ALA A 331 -1.76 -10.92 -2.66
C ALA A 331 -2.92 -11.12 -1.69
N MET A 332 -3.85 -10.15 -1.60
CA MET A 332 -5.04 -10.27 -0.78
C MET A 332 -5.95 -11.42 -1.25
N LEU A 333 -6.21 -11.55 -2.54
CA LEU A 333 -7.00 -12.67 -3.09
C LEU A 333 -6.36 -14.03 -2.81
N ALA A 334 -5.04 -14.14 -3.00
CA ALA A 334 -4.29 -15.35 -2.69
C ALA A 334 -4.37 -15.72 -1.21
N THR A 335 -4.36 -14.72 -0.32
CA THR A 335 -4.54 -14.98 1.13
C THR A 335 -5.94 -15.43 1.48
N LEU A 336 -6.98 -14.84 0.88
CA LEU A 336 -8.36 -15.28 1.07
C LEU A 336 -8.57 -16.70 0.54
N ALA A 337 -7.94 -17.03 -0.59
CA ALA A 337 -7.92 -18.40 -1.09
C ALA A 337 -7.22 -19.35 -0.10
N ALA A 338 -6.07 -18.95 0.47
CA ALA A 338 -5.37 -19.74 1.49
C ALA A 338 -6.20 -19.94 2.76
N VAL A 339 -6.97 -18.93 3.20
CA VAL A 339 -7.91 -19.03 4.34
C VAL A 339 -8.91 -20.16 4.10
N SER A 340 -9.42 -20.32 2.88
CA SER A 340 -10.34 -21.39 2.54
C SER A 340 -9.72 -22.78 2.71
N TYR A 341 -8.46 -22.95 2.29
CA TYR A 341 -7.74 -24.21 2.40
C TYR A 341 -7.38 -24.54 3.86
N VAL A 342 -6.89 -23.56 4.62
CA VAL A 342 -6.56 -23.74 6.03
C VAL A 342 -7.82 -24.03 6.85
N ASN A 343 -8.94 -23.40 6.52
CA ASN A 343 -10.20 -23.65 7.20
C ASN A 343 -10.70 -25.09 6.97
N ARG A 344 -10.60 -25.61 5.75
CA ARG A 344 -10.89 -27.03 5.45
C ARG A 344 -9.97 -27.98 6.23
N PHE A 345 -8.70 -27.64 6.36
CA PHE A 345 -7.74 -28.42 7.14
C PHE A 345 -8.08 -28.47 8.64
N LEU A 346 -8.68 -27.41 9.19
CA LEU A 346 -9.15 -27.37 10.58
C LEU A 346 -10.42 -28.20 10.84
N GLY A 347 -10.90 -28.93 9.82
CA GLY A 347 -11.97 -29.93 9.92
C GLY A 347 -13.37 -29.37 9.74
N GLU A 348 -13.51 -28.14 9.24
CA GLU A 348 -14.80 -27.51 9.02
C GLU A 348 -14.92 -27.01 7.58
N GLU A 349 -15.86 -27.61 6.85
CA GLU A 349 -16.28 -27.13 5.54
C GLU A 349 -17.20 -25.93 5.74
N ILE A 350 -16.62 -24.75 5.83
CA ILE A 350 -17.40 -23.51 5.71
C ILE A 350 -17.59 -23.23 4.24
N ASP A 351 -18.86 -23.11 3.84
CA ASP A 351 -19.24 -22.68 2.51
C ASP A 351 -18.95 -21.17 2.35
N LEU A 352 -17.67 -20.84 2.13
CA LEU A 352 -17.16 -19.46 1.99
C LEU A 352 -17.88 -18.68 0.88
N SER A 353 -18.48 -19.38 -0.08
CA SER A 353 -19.34 -18.79 -1.11
C SER A 353 -20.42 -17.88 -0.51
N ARG A 354 -21.05 -18.30 0.60
CA ARG A 354 -22.10 -17.52 1.27
C ARG A 354 -21.58 -16.28 2.00
N ILE A 355 -20.34 -16.32 2.51
CA ILE A 355 -19.75 -15.16 3.20
C ILE A 355 -19.26 -14.13 2.17
N VAL A 356 -18.66 -14.60 1.08
CA VAL A 356 -18.21 -13.73 -0.01
C VAL A 356 -19.40 -13.07 -0.72
N GLN A 357 -20.56 -13.72 -0.81
CA GLN A 357 -21.79 -13.12 -1.36
C GLN A 357 -22.40 -12.00 -0.49
N VAL A 358 -22.00 -11.89 0.78
CA VAL A 358 -22.50 -10.86 1.71
C VAL A 358 -21.60 -9.60 1.70
N ILE A 359 -20.37 -9.72 1.19
CA ILE A 359 -19.39 -8.63 1.07
C ILE A 359 -19.50 -8.01 -0.31
#